data_AF-A0A2R6MV16-F1
#
_entry.id   AF-A0A2R6MV16-F1
#
_cell.length_a   1.000
_cell.length_b   1.000
_cell.length_c   1.000
_cell.angle_alpha   90.00
_cell.angle_beta   90.00
_cell.angle_gamma   90.00
#
_symmetry.space_group_name_H-M   'P 1'
#
loop_
_entity.id
_entity.type
_entity.pdbx_description
1 polymer ?
#
loop_
_entity_poly.entity_id
_entity_poly.type
_entity_poly.pdbx_seq_one_letter_code
_entity_poly.pdbx_strand_id
1 'polypeptide(L)'
;RGDDGGGTENLLIEGLQDELDVFLDAKDRVGFPAVLGLKHGQRVRERLAEGFGLDVFEVPLGPPSVPGMRLGSLLANALAEAGVALTAADIEGVETSDGRVDAVRLESGEVRHGEAFVLATGGVAEAGLVADRDGVREPVAGCHVEVPANRSAWADADPLGDHAFARFGVRVDASLRPLARDGGPSFENLRAAGKLLGGYDFVAEGSAGGVSVATGAVAGRLAAGSP
;
A
#
# COMPACT_ATOMS: atom_id res chain seq x y z
N ARG A 1 34.21 7.18 12.71
CA ARG A 1 34.86 6.17 11.84
C ARG A 1 33.87 5.86 10.75
N GLY A 2 34.04 6.17 9.48
CA GLY A 2 35.06 6.84 8.67
C GLY A 2 34.38 6.87 7.30
N ASP A 3 34.34 8.03 6.67
CA ASP A 3 33.65 8.25 5.39
C ASP A 3 34.55 7.74 4.25
N ASP A 4 34.65 6.41 4.18
CA ASP A 4 35.48 5.68 3.22
C ASP A 4 34.66 5.37 1.93
N GLY A 5 33.36 5.67 1.95
CA GLY A 5 32.41 5.38 0.87
C GLY A 5 32.47 6.37 -0.29
N GLY A 6 32.77 7.64 -0.02
CA GLY A 6 32.74 8.69 -1.04
C GLY A 6 33.72 8.48 -2.20
N GLY A 7 34.91 7.95 -1.92
CA GLY A 7 35.95 7.70 -2.92
C GLY A 7 35.62 6.55 -3.87
N THR A 8 35.16 5.41 -3.33
CA THR A 8 34.72 4.26 -4.13
C THR A 8 33.48 4.58 -4.97
N GLU A 9 32.55 5.36 -4.40
CA GLU A 9 31.36 5.81 -5.12
C GLU A 9 31.71 6.79 -6.26
N ASN A 10 32.71 7.68 -6.10
CA ASN A 10 33.14 8.57 -7.18
C ASN A 10 33.71 7.79 -8.37
N LEU A 11 34.59 6.82 -8.11
CA LEU A 11 35.20 5.99 -9.16
C LEU A 11 34.15 5.18 -9.95
N LEU A 12 33.08 4.72 -9.29
CA LEU A 12 31.98 4.03 -9.95
C LEU A 12 31.15 4.97 -10.84
N ILE A 13 30.92 6.20 -10.40
CA ILE A 13 30.17 7.20 -11.18
C ILE A 13 30.97 7.63 -12.40
N GLU A 14 32.26 7.90 -12.24
CA GLU A 14 33.16 8.23 -13.36
C GLU A 14 33.24 7.07 -14.38
N GLY A 15 33.42 5.83 -13.91
CA GLY A 15 33.44 4.68 -14.83
C GLY A 15 32.10 4.44 -15.54
N LEU A 16 30.98 4.73 -14.89
CA LEU A 16 29.66 4.65 -15.50
C LEU A 16 29.42 5.78 -16.52
N GLN A 17 30.01 6.95 -16.31
CA GLN A 17 29.98 8.05 -17.28
C GLN A 17 30.72 7.67 -18.54
N ASP A 18 31.96 7.20 -18.43
CA ASP A 18 32.76 6.83 -19.59
C ASP A 18 32.06 5.79 -20.47
N GLU A 19 31.37 4.82 -19.87
CA GLU A 19 30.60 3.79 -20.59
C GLU A 19 29.31 4.34 -21.22
N LEU A 20 28.67 5.32 -20.59
CA LEU A 20 27.40 5.86 -21.06
C LEU A 20 27.57 7.04 -22.03
N ASP A 21 28.70 7.75 -22.02
CA ASP A 21 28.93 8.99 -22.77
C ASP A 21 28.61 8.83 -24.27
N VAL A 22 28.95 7.66 -24.83
CA VAL A 22 28.66 7.30 -26.24
C VAL A 22 27.17 7.21 -26.58
N PHE A 23 26.29 7.14 -25.58
CA PHE A 23 24.83 7.07 -25.71
C PHE A 23 24.12 8.36 -25.29
N LEU A 24 24.84 9.31 -24.67
CA LEU A 24 24.25 10.50 -24.03
C LEU A 24 24.11 11.70 -24.97
N ASP A 25 24.68 11.65 -26.18
CA ASP A 25 24.59 12.75 -27.12
C ASP A 25 23.12 13.05 -27.48
N ALA A 26 22.70 14.29 -27.20
CA ALA A 26 21.36 14.87 -27.40
C ALA A 26 20.22 14.38 -26.47
N LYS A 27 20.49 14.11 -25.18
CA LYS A 27 19.46 13.77 -24.18
C LYS A 27 19.41 14.79 -23.03
N ASP A 28 18.21 15.12 -22.56
CA ASP A 28 18.02 15.97 -21.37
C ASP A 28 17.92 15.17 -20.07
N ARG A 29 17.65 13.85 -20.16
CA ARG A 29 17.35 12.99 -19.01
C ARG A 29 17.83 11.55 -19.23
N VAL A 30 18.20 10.87 -18.15
CA VAL A 30 18.65 9.46 -18.14
C VAL A 30 17.84 8.66 -17.13
N GLY A 31 17.24 7.56 -17.59
CA GLY A 31 16.50 6.62 -16.77
C GLY A 31 17.36 5.42 -16.38
N PHE A 32 17.57 5.20 -15.10
CA PHE A 32 18.20 3.98 -14.59
C PHE A 32 17.14 2.98 -14.16
N PRO A 33 17.37 1.67 -14.29
CA PRO A 33 16.62 0.70 -13.50
C PRO A 33 16.63 1.11 -12.02
N ALA A 34 15.58 0.81 -11.25
CA ALA A 34 15.50 1.20 -9.84
C ALA A 34 16.48 0.43 -8.93
N VAL A 35 17.79 0.64 -9.15
CA VAL A 35 18.91 -0.10 -8.56
C VAL A 35 19.86 0.82 -7.80
N LEU A 36 19.50 2.07 -7.56
CA LEU A 36 20.37 3.05 -6.88
C LEU A 36 20.53 2.81 -5.37
N GLY A 37 20.24 1.59 -4.91
CA GLY A 37 20.40 1.13 -3.52
C GLY A 37 19.16 1.32 -2.66
N LEU A 38 19.00 0.49 -1.63
CA LEU A 38 17.88 0.63 -0.67
C LEU A 38 18.10 1.78 0.33
N LYS A 39 19.34 2.19 0.55
CA LYS A 39 19.74 3.30 1.40
C LYS A 39 20.43 4.35 0.54
N HIS A 40 20.28 5.62 0.91
CA HIS A 40 20.92 6.75 0.23
C HIS A 40 20.62 6.89 -1.27
N GLY A 41 19.58 6.24 -1.81
CA GLY A 41 19.28 6.27 -3.24
C GLY A 41 19.04 7.67 -3.81
N GLN A 42 18.47 8.59 -3.01
CA GLN A 42 18.37 10.01 -3.36
C GLN A 42 19.75 10.63 -3.60
N ARG A 43 20.68 10.46 -2.66
CA ARG A 43 22.05 10.98 -2.74
C ARG A 43 22.80 10.39 -3.94
N VAL A 44 22.65 9.09 -4.20
CA VAL A 44 23.26 8.43 -5.37
C VAL A 44 22.68 9.01 -6.67
N ARG A 45 21.36 9.19 -6.75
CA ARG A 45 20.70 9.81 -7.90
C ARG A 45 21.18 11.24 -8.15
N GLU A 46 21.29 12.04 -7.10
CA GLU A 46 21.78 13.44 -7.17
C GLU A 46 23.21 13.50 -7.68
N ARG A 47 24.11 12.64 -7.18
CA ARG A 47 25.49 12.59 -7.66
C ARG A 47 25.62 12.11 -9.11
N LEU A 48 24.79 11.15 -9.52
CA LEU A 48 24.71 10.74 -10.91
C LEU A 48 24.25 11.91 -11.78
N ALA A 49 23.22 12.64 -11.36
CA ALA A 49 22.71 13.81 -12.09
C ALA A 49 23.76 14.92 -12.21
N GLU A 50 24.45 15.25 -11.12
CA GLU A 50 25.55 16.21 -11.08
C GLU A 50 26.68 15.78 -12.03
N GLY A 51 27.04 14.50 -11.99
CA GLY A 51 28.10 13.96 -12.80
C GLY A 51 27.79 13.93 -14.29
N PHE A 52 26.59 13.50 -14.68
CA PHE A 52 26.17 13.49 -16.09
C PHE A 52 25.84 14.89 -16.62
N GLY A 53 25.54 15.85 -15.74
CA GLY A 53 24.95 17.13 -16.13
C GLY A 53 23.53 16.99 -16.68
N LEU A 54 22.82 15.90 -16.33
CA LEU A 54 21.50 15.53 -16.85
C LEU A 54 20.52 15.20 -15.71
N ASP A 55 19.22 15.30 -15.99
CA ASP A 55 18.20 14.81 -15.06
C ASP A 55 18.26 13.27 -14.95
N VAL A 56 18.48 12.76 -13.76
CA VAL A 56 18.46 11.30 -13.50
C VAL A 56 17.16 10.89 -12.80
N PHE A 57 16.52 9.83 -13.28
CA PHE A 57 15.35 9.22 -12.65
C PHE A 57 15.44 7.69 -12.65
N GLU A 58 14.65 7.02 -11.80
CA GLU A 58 14.56 5.56 -11.77
C GLU A 58 13.31 5.07 -12.49
N VAL A 59 13.47 4.01 -13.26
CA VAL A 59 12.42 3.22 -13.90
C VAL A 59 12.12 2.04 -12.96
N PRO A 60 10.89 1.93 -12.41
CA PRO A 60 10.50 0.79 -11.60
C PRO A 60 10.70 -0.52 -12.34
N LEU A 61 11.28 -1.50 -11.66
CA LEU A 61 11.38 -2.87 -12.13
C LEU A 61 10.23 -3.71 -11.54
N GLY A 62 10.10 -4.94 -12.04
CA GLY A 62 9.19 -5.93 -11.45
C GLY A 62 9.48 -6.18 -9.96
N PRO A 63 8.60 -6.89 -9.24
CA PRO A 63 8.77 -7.13 -7.81
C PRO A 63 10.12 -7.80 -7.47
N PRO A 64 10.76 -7.42 -6.35
CA PRO A 64 10.34 -6.41 -5.37
C PRO A 64 10.57 -4.96 -5.84
N SER A 65 9.65 -4.06 -5.48
CA SER A 65 9.76 -2.63 -5.83
C SER A 65 10.72 -1.90 -4.89
N VAL A 66 11.94 -1.61 -5.36
CA VAL A 66 12.94 -0.82 -4.60
C VAL A 66 12.40 0.56 -4.17
N PRO A 67 11.75 1.36 -5.04
CA PRO A 67 11.16 2.64 -4.61
C PRO A 67 10.06 2.44 -3.56
N GLY A 68 9.24 1.40 -3.68
CA GLY A 68 8.23 1.05 -2.68
C GLY A 68 8.83 0.67 -1.33
N MET A 69 9.92 -0.09 -1.31
CA MET A 69 10.65 -0.46 -0.08
C MET A 69 11.28 0.76 0.60
N ARG A 70 11.81 1.70 -0.18
CA ARG A 70 12.32 2.99 0.36
C ARG A 70 11.19 3.80 0.98
N LEU A 71 10.03 3.92 0.30
CA LEU A 71 8.86 4.59 0.86
C LEU A 71 8.38 3.92 2.15
N GLY A 72 8.30 2.59 2.18
CA GLY A 72 7.93 1.84 3.39
C GLY A 72 8.89 2.11 4.56
N SER A 73 10.19 2.19 4.29
CA SER A 73 11.20 2.53 5.31
C SER A 73 11.04 3.97 5.83
N LEU A 74 10.76 4.93 4.95
CA LEU A 74 10.49 6.31 5.35
C LEU A 74 9.25 6.42 6.24
N LEU A 75 8.16 5.73 5.88
CA LEU A 75 6.94 5.69 6.69
C LEU A 75 7.17 5.03 8.04
N ALA A 76 7.89 3.90 8.09
CA ALA A 76 8.22 3.22 9.34
C ALA A 76 9.06 4.10 10.28
N ASN A 77 10.05 4.82 9.74
CA ASN A 77 10.85 5.77 10.52
C ASN A 77 9.99 6.92 11.04
N ALA A 78 9.11 7.49 10.20
CA ALA A 78 8.21 8.56 10.62
C ALA A 78 7.26 8.13 11.75
N LEU A 79 6.75 6.89 11.72
CA LEU A 79 5.95 6.32 12.81
C LEU A 79 6.77 6.19 14.10
N ALA A 80 8.01 5.71 14.00
CA ALA A 80 8.89 5.58 15.16
C ALA A 80 9.25 6.95 15.77
N GLU A 81 9.58 7.94 14.95
CA GLU A 81 9.87 9.32 15.38
C GLU A 81 8.66 10.00 16.02
N ALA A 82 7.45 9.70 15.53
CA ALA A 82 6.20 10.17 16.11
C ALA A 82 5.78 9.41 17.39
N GLY A 83 6.53 8.38 17.80
CA GLY A 83 6.21 7.58 18.99
C GLY A 83 4.98 6.68 18.82
N VAL A 84 4.61 6.32 17.59
CA VAL A 84 3.48 5.43 17.33
C VAL A 84 3.80 4.02 17.81
N ALA A 85 2.91 3.46 18.64
CA ALA A 85 3.03 2.08 19.10
C ALA A 85 2.65 1.11 17.97
N LEU A 86 3.61 0.28 17.54
CA LEU A 86 3.37 -0.83 16.62
C LEU A 86 3.28 -2.13 17.41
N THR A 87 2.22 -2.90 17.19
CA THR A 87 1.99 -4.19 17.84
C THR A 87 1.79 -5.25 16.78
N ALA A 88 2.62 -6.30 16.84
CA ALA A 88 2.42 -7.50 16.04
C ALA A 88 1.48 -8.43 16.80
N ALA A 89 0.24 -8.56 16.32
CA ALA A 89 -0.78 -9.41 16.93
C ALA A 89 -1.89 -9.71 15.93
N ASP A 90 -2.55 -10.85 16.14
CA ASP A 90 -3.74 -11.24 15.39
C ASP A 90 -4.99 -10.61 16.03
N ILE A 91 -5.89 -10.13 15.18
CA ILE A 91 -7.13 -9.49 15.58
C ILE A 91 -8.26 -10.52 15.55
N GLU A 92 -8.93 -10.71 16.68
CA GLU A 92 -10.13 -11.57 16.78
C GLU A 92 -11.36 -10.86 16.21
N GLY A 93 -11.49 -9.56 16.48
CA GLY A 93 -12.58 -8.75 15.96
C GLY A 93 -12.69 -7.38 16.63
N VAL A 94 -13.87 -6.77 16.54
CA VAL A 94 -14.18 -5.45 17.11
C VAL A 94 -15.35 -5.51 18.07
N GLU A 95 -15.32 -4.65 19.09
CA GLU A 95 -16.45 -4.37 19.96
C GLU A 95 -17.20 -3.14 19.43
N THR A 96 -18.53 -3.22 19.42
CA THR A 96 -19.37 -2.21 18.77
C THR A 96 -20.57 -1.85 19.62
N SER A 97 -20.89 -0.57 19.68
CA SER A 97 -22.14 -0.06 20.24
C SER A 97 -22.67 1.11 19.40
N ASP A 98 -24.00 1.24 19.31
CA ASP A 98 -24.67 2.39 18.69
C ASP A 98 -24.15 2.78 17.28
N GLY A 99 -23.84 1.80 16.43
CA GLY A 99 -23.34 2.04 15.07
C GLY A 99 -21.89 2.52 15.00
N ARG A 100 -21.11 2.29 16.06
CA ARG A 100 -19.70 2.68 16.19
C ARG A 100 -18.87 1.50 16.66
N VAL A 101 -17.58 1.55 16.35
CA VAL A 101 -16.57 0.66 16.93
C VAL A 101 -16.03 1.31 18.20
N ASP A 102 -16.02 0.59 19.31
CA ASP A 102 -15.51 1.06 20.60
C ASP A 102 -14.08 0.58 20.87
N ALA A 103 -13.78 -0.64 20.43
CA ALA A 103 -12.50 -1.28 20.67
C ALA A 103 -12.16 -2.37 19.64
N VAL A 104 -10.88 -2.72 19.58
CA VAL A 104 -10.36 -3.89 18.87
C VAL A 104 -9.97 -4.95 19.90
N ARG A 105 -10.39 -6.19 19.65
CA ARG A 105 -10.05 -7.36 20.46
C ARG A 105 -8.98 -8.19 19.76
N LEU A 106 -7.90 -8.47 20.47
CA LEU A 106 -6.78 -9.29 20.02
C LEU A 106 -7.04 -10.75 20.39
N GLU A 107 -6.48 -11.71 19.64
CA GLU A 107 -6.59 -13.15 19.98
C GLU A 107 -5.99 -13.49 21.36
N SER A 108 -5.11 -12.64 21.89
CA SER A 108 -4.57 -12.75 23.25
C SER A 108 -5.62 -12.48 24.35
N GLY A 109 -6.79 -11.94 23.99
CA GLY A 109 -7.81 -11.44 24.90
C GLY A 109 -7.63 -9.97 25.33
N GLU A 110 -6.55 -9.31 24.90
CA GLU A 110 -6.34 -7.87 25.13
C GLU A 110 -7.35 -7.06 24.30
N VAL A 111 -7.91 -6.01 24.92
CA VAL A 111 -8.88 -5.10 24.30
C VAL A 111 -8.30 -3.69 24.25
N ARG A 112 -8.34 -3.06 23.07
CA ARG A 112 -7.83 -1.70 22.85
C ARG A 112 -8.91 -0.75 22.38
N HIS A 113 -9.18 0.24 23.21
CA HIS A 113 -10.16 1.29 22.92
C HIS A 113 -9.60 2.36 22.00
N GLY A 114 -10.48 2.98 21.20
CA GLY A 114 -10.13 4.06 20.30
C GLY A 114 -11.35 4.85 19.85
N GLU A 115 -11.14 6.07 19.38
CA GLU A 115 -12.22 6.94 18.91
C GLU A 115 -12.53 6.72 17.42
N ALA A 116 -11.54 6.29 16.65
CA ALA A 116 -11.62 6.02 15.22
C ALA A 116 -10.69 4.87 14.81
N PHE A 117 -11.08 4.13 13.78
CA PHE A 117 -10.40 2.91 13.35
C PHE A 117 -10.23 2.89 11.83
N VAL A 118 -9.13 2.29 11.37
CA VAL A 118 -8.85 2.10 9.94
C VAL A 118 -8.55 0.64 9.67
N LEU A 119 -9.34 -0.01 8.82
CA LEU A 119 -9.06 -1.32 8.26
C LEU A 119 -8.16 -1.18 7.03
N ALA A 120 -6.89 -1.54 7.21
CA ALA A 120 -5.90 -1.63 6.14
C ALA A 120 -5.32 -3.06 6.07
N THR A 121 -6.18 -4.06 6.19
CA THR A 121 -5.84 -5.49 6.36
C THR A 121 -5.49 -6.20 5.06
N GLY A 122 -5.51 -5.51 3.92
CA GLY A 122 -5.19 -6.07 2.61
C GLY A 122 -6.36 -6.86 1.99
N GLY A 123 -6.07 -7.60 0.92
CA GLY A 123 -7.07 -8.36 0.19
C GLY A 123 -7.09 -9.83 0.61
N VAL A 124 -7.50 -10.71 -0.31
CA VAL A 124 -7.56 -12.16 -0.06
C VAL A 124 -6.18 -12.75 0.24
N ALA A 125 -5.13 -12.31 -0.49
CA ALA A 125 -3.77 -12.83 -0.32
C ALA A 125 -3.14 -12.45 1.03
N GLU A 126 -3.59 -11.33 1.62
CA GLU A 126 -3.13 -10.81 2.91
C GLU A 126 -4.08 -11.13 4.07
N ALA A 127 -5.06 -12.02 3.84
CA ALA A 127 -6.09 -12.42 4.82
C ALA A 127 -7.03 -11.30 5.30
N GLY A 128 -7.02 -10.12 4.67
CA GLY A 128 -8.01 -9.08 4.91
C GLY A 128 -9.40 -9.43 4.37
N LEU A 129 -9.47 -10.38 3.43
CA LEU A 129 -10.70 -11.01 2.98
C LEU A 129 -10.56 -12.54 3.07
N VAL A 130 -11.58 -13.20 3.59
CA VAL A 130 -11.65 -14.66 3.67
C VAL A 130 -12.71 -15.17 2.71
N ALA A 131 -12.30 -15.94 1.72
CA ALA A 131 -13.18 -16.63 0.80
C ALA A 131 -13.30 -18.11 1.17
N ASP A 132 -14.51 -18.58 1.47
CA ASP A 132 -14.81 -19.98 1.75
C ASP A 132 -15.98 -20.46 0.88
N ARG A 133 -16.60 -21.59 1.25
CA ARG A 133 -17.74 -22.16 0.51
C ARG A 133 -19.02 -21.32 0.65
N ASP A 134 -19.14 -20.56 1.74
CA ASP A 134 -20.34 -19.83 2.13
C ASP A 134 -20.31 -18.39 1.60
N GLY A 135 -19.13 -17.87 1.24
CA GLY A 135 -18.99 -16.60 0.53
C GLY A 135 -17.60 -15.98 0.65
N VAL A 136 -17.56 -14.65 0.57
CA VAL A 136 -16.39 -13.83 0.92
C VAL A 136 -16.78 -12.89 2.04
N ARG A 137 -15.94 -12.78 3.07
CA ARG A 137 -16.18 -11.88 4.21
C ARG A 137 -14.91 -11.12 4.60
N GLU A 138 -15.11 -9.95 5.20
CA GLU A 138 -14.08 -9.23 5.96
C GLU A 138 -14.13 -9.74 7.42
N PRO A 139 -13.05 -10.34 7.95
CA PRO A 139 -13.12 -11.14 9.18
C PRO A 139 -13.06 -10.34 10.49
N VAL A 140 -12.60 -9.08 10.48
CA VAL A 140 -12.35 -8.29 11.70
C VAL A 140 -13.59 -7.52 12.13
N ALA A 141 -14.19 -6.73 11.24
CA ALA A 141 -15.36 -5.90 11.54
C ALA A 141 -16.65 -6.44 10.91
N GLY A 142 -16.58 -7.51 10.13
CA GLY A 142 -17.73 -8.07 9.45
C GLY A 142 -18.26 -7.17 8.33
N CYS A 143 -17.40 -6.33 7.73
CA CYS A 143 -17.81 -5.43 6.65
C CYS A 143 -18.41 -6.20 5.47
N HIS A 144 -19.44 -5.64 4.85
CA HIS A 144 -20.08 -6.27 3.69
C HIS A 144 -19.12 -6.28 2.49
N VAL A 145 -18.97 -7.46 1.89
CA VAL A 145 -18.23 -7.67 0.64
C VAL A 145 -19.24 -7.98 -0.45
N GLU A 146 -19.25 -7.16 -1.49
CA GLU A 146 -20.13 -7.35 -2.64
C GLU A 146 -19.52 -8.41 -3.57
N VAL A 147 -20.21 -9.54 -3.73
CA VAL A 147 -19.82 -10.63 -4.63
C VAL A 147 -21.02 -11.11 -5.44
N PRO A 148 -20.82 -11.62 -6.67
CA PRO A 148 -21.89 -12.27 -7.42
C PRO A 148 -22.49 -13.43 -6.61
N ALA A 149 -23.82 -13.51 -6.59
CA ALA A 149 -24.53 -14.56 -5.83
C ALA A 149 -24.20 -15.98 -6.33
N ASN A 150 -23.94 -16.14 -7.63
CA ASN A 150 -23.51 -17.39 -8.20
C ASN A 150 -21.98 -17.47 -8.23
N ARG A 151 -21.42 -18.44 -7.50
CA ARG A 151 -19.97 -18.69 -7.44
C ARG A 151 -19.36 -18.98 -8.82
N SER A 152 -20.10 -19.61 -9.74
CA SER A 152 -19.59 -19.89 -11.08
C SER A 152 -19.38 -18.62 -11.91
N ALA A 153 -19.89 -17.46 -11.46
CA ALA A 153 -19.66 -16.16 -12.08
C ALA A 153 -18.48 -15.39 -11.46
N TRP A 154 -17.75 -15.97 -10.51
CA TRP A 154 -16.62 -15.31 -9.86
C TRP A 154 -15.38 -15.26 -10.76
N ALA A 155 -15.20 -16.27 -11.60
CA ALA A 155 -14.11 -16.38 -12.55
C ALA A 155 -14.67 -16.49 -13.96
N ASP A 156 -13.98 -15.87 -14.91
CA ASP A 156 -14.24 -16.04 -16.33
C ASP A 156 -13.66 -17.39 -16.82
N ALA A 157 -14.20 -17.89 -17.93
CA ALA A 157 -13.66 -19.08 -18.58
C ALA A 157 -12.30 -18.82 -19.25
N ASP A 158 -12.07 -17.60 -19.73
CA ASP A 158 -10.77 -17.15 -20.21
C ASP A 158 -9.85 -16.91 -19.01
N PRO A 159 -8.67 -17.57 -18.94
CA PRO A 159 -7.69 -17.32 -17.89
C PRO A 159 -7.28 -15.84 -17.75
N LEU A 160 -7.33 -15.05 -18.83
CA LEU A 160 -7.04 -13.62 -18.84
C LEU A 160 -8.29 -12.74 -18.98
N GLY A 161 -9.48 -13.33 -18.76
CA GLY A 161 -10.76 -12.64 -18.82
C GLY A 161 -11.04 -11.71 -17.63
N ASP A 162 -12.23 -11.10 -17.62
CA ASP A 162 -12.67 -10.18 -16.56
C ASP A 162 -13.19 -10.97 -15.36
N HIS A 163 -12.27 -11.45 -14.53
CA HIS A 163 -12.59 -12.21 -13.34
C HIS A 163 -13.19 -11.32 -12.26
N ALA A 164 -14.47 -11.51 -11.94
CA ALA A 164 -15.15 -10.74 -10.89
C ALA A 164 -14.42 -10.80 -9.53
N PHE A 165 -13.77 -11.91 -9.20
CA PHE A 165 -13.00 -12.06 -7.96
C PHE A 165 -11.88 -11.05 -7.81
N ALA A 166 -11.32 -10.55 -8.93
CA ALA A 166 -10.24 -9.56 -8.90
C ALA A 166 -10.70 -8.21 -8.35
N ARG A 167 -12.02 -7.96 -8.32
CA ARG A 167 -12.65 -6.74 -7.81
C ARG A 167 -13.29 -6.92 -6.44
N PHE A 168 -13.16 -8.09 -5.81
CA PHE A 168 -13.75 -8.33 -4.50
C PHE A 168 -13.12 -7.44 -3.45
N GLY A 169 -13.97 -6.89 -2.59
CA GLY A 169 -13.55 -6.08 -1.46
C GLY A 169 -14.71 -5.28 -0.89
N VAL A 170 -14.38 -4.47 0.10
CA VAL A 170 -15.32 -3.62 0.82
C VAL A 170 -15.63 -2.39 -0.02
N ARG A 171 -16.92 -2.16 -0.31
CA ARG A 171 -17.40 -0.92 -0.91
C ARG A 171 -17.36 0.18 0.13
N VAL A 172 -16.94 1.38 -0.26
CA VAL A 172 -16.84 2.53 0.65
C VAL A 172 -17.53 3.77 0.08
N ASP A 173 -17.94 4.67 0.97
CA ASP A 173 -18.39 6.02 0.57
C ASP A 173 -17.22 6.97 0.29
N ALA A 174 -17.54 8.23 -0.03
CA ALA A 174 -16.56 9.29 -0.30
C ALA A 174 -15.64 9.61 0.90
N SER A 175 -16.07 9.25 2.11
CA SER A 175 -15.31 9.39 3.34
C SER A 175 -14.57 8.11 3.72
N LEU A 176 -14.49 7.12 2.83
CA LEU A 176 -13.88 5.80 3.04
C LEU A 176 -14.54 4.96 4.14
N ARG A 177 -15.82 5.20 4.47
CA ARG A 177 -16.58 4.34 5.39
C ARG A 177 -17.04 3.09 4.65
N PRO A 178 -16.80 1.87 5.19
CA PRO A 178 -17.41 0.65 4.71
C PRO A 178 -18.93 0.80 4.59
N LEU A 179 -19.49 0.34 3.48
CA LEU A 179 -20.93 0.35 3.24
C LEU A 179 -21.54 -0.98 3.65
N ALA A 180 -22.63 -0.92 4.40
CA ALA A 180 -23.52 -2.04 4.65
C ALA A 180 -24.34 -2.37 3.39
N ARG A 181 -25.09 -3.47 3.45
CA ARG A 181 -25.85 -3.98 2.30
C ARG A 181 -26.95 -3.05 1.81
N ASP A 182 -27.47 -2.19 2.68
CA ASP A 182 -28.46 -1.16 2.37
C ASP A 182 -27.84 0.13 1.81
N GLY A 183 -26.52 0.20 1.70
CA GLY A 183 -25.77 1.36 1.25
C GLY A 183 -25.50 2.41 2.32
N GLY A 184 -25.93 2.20 3.56
CA GLY A 184 -25.54 3.01 4.71
C GLY A 184 -24.11 2.68 5.19
N PRO A 185 -23.47 3.53 6.00
CA PRO A 185 -22.18 3.19 6.59
C PRO A 185 -22.34 2.04 7.60
N SER A 186 -21.43 1.06 7.57
CA SER A 186 -21.41 -0.04 8.56
C SER A 186 -21.13 0.48 9.97
N PHE A 187 -20.18 1.42 10.09
CA PHE A 187 -19.88 2.13 11.33
C PHE A 187 -19.47 3.56 11.04
N GLU A 188 -19.84 4.49 11.92
CA GLU A 188 -19.57 5.92 11.69
C GLU A 188 -18.08 6.28 11.76
N ASN A 189 -17.33 5.63 12.65
CA ASN A 189 -15.94 5.91 12.97
C ASN A 189 -14.94 4.90 12.38
N LEU A 190 -15.41 3.99 11.51
CA LEU A 190 -14.57 3.04 10.79
C LEU A 190 -14.25 3.57 9.40
N ARG A 191 -13.01 3.35 8.95
CA ARG A 191 -12.56 3.59 7.58
C ARG A 191 -11.92 2.34 7.02
N ALA A 192 -11.93 2.18 5.70
CA ALA A 192 -11.19 1.12 5.01
C ALA A 192 -10.22 1.71 3.98
N ALA A 193 -9.08 1.05 3.78
CA ALA A 193 -8.02 1.52 2.89
C ALA A 193 -7.25 0.37 2.21
N GLY A 194 -6.57 0.72 1.13
CA GLY A 194 -5.71 -0.17 0.36
C GLY A 194 -6.46 -1.30 -0.34
N LYS A 195 -5.81 -2.47 -0.42
CA LYS A 195 -6.33 -3.63 -1.16
C LYS A 195 -7.60 -4.25 -0.58
N LEU A 196 -8.04 -3.80 0.61
CA LEU A 196 -9.33 -4.20 1.16
C LEU A 196 -10.50 -3.61 0.37
N LEU A 197 -10.30 -2.47 -0.27
CA LEU A 197 -11.33 -1.78 -1.05
C LEU A 197 -11.72 -2.61 -2.28
N GLY A 198 -13.02 -2.70 -2.55
CA GLY A 198 -13.57 -3.44 -3.70
C GLY A 198 -13.97 -2.54 -4.88
N GLY A 199 -14.31 -3.18 -5.99
CA GLY A 199 -14.88 -2.55 -7.19
C GLY A 199 -13.88 -2.18 -8.28
N TYR A 200 -12.60 -2.54 -8.13
CA TYR A 200 -11.55 -2.26 -9.11
C TYR A 200 -10.56 -3.43 -9.16
N ASP A 201 -9.93 -3.65 -10.32
CA ASP A 201 -8.96 -4.73 -10.51
C ASP A 201 -7.55 -4.11 -10.45
N PHE A 202 -7.02 -4.03 -9.23
CA PHE A 202 -5.71 -3.44 -9.00
C PHE A 202 -4.55 -4.20 -9.63
N VAL A 203 -4.74 -5.47 -9.99
CA VAL A 203 -3.73 -6.29 -10.64
C VAL A 203 -3.65 -5.90 -12.11
N ALA A 204 -4.78 -5.89 -12.80
CA ALA A 204 -4.85 -5.48 -14.21
C ALA A 204 -4.47 -3.99 -14.39
N GLU A 205 -4.88 -3.13 -13.46
CA GLU A 205 -4.57 -1.69 -13.49
C GLU A 205 -3.12 -1.37 -13.09
N GLY A 206 -2.42 -2.29 -12.41
CA GLY A 206 -1.12 -2.00 -11.80
C GLY A 206 -1.17 -0.92 -10.71
N SER A 207 -2.35 -0.71 -10.10
CA SER A 207 -2.65 0.45 -9.25
C SER A 207 -2.50 0.19 -7.74
N ALA A 208 -2.27 -1.07 -7.33
CA ALA A 208 -2.32 -1.50 -5.93
C ALA A 208 -1.53 -0.64 -4.93
N GLY A 209 -0.28 -0.30 -5.27
CA GLY A 209 0.58 0.53 -4.42
C GLY A 209 0.09 1.97 -4.31
N GLY A 210 -0.30 2.55 -5.44
CA GLY A 210 -0.84 3.91 -5.51
C GLY A 210 -2.12 4.06 -4.70
N VAL A 211 -3.05 3.10 -4.87
CA VAL A 211 -4.31 3.08 -4.09
C VAL A 211 -4.03 2.91 -2.60
N SER A 212 -3.12 2.02 -2.20
CA SER A 212 -2.77 1.82 -0.79
C SER A 212 -2.23 3.08 -0.12
N VAL A 213 -1.30 3.79 -0.77
CA VAL A 213 -0.74 5.02 -0.22
C VAL A 213 -1.78 6.14 -0.19
N ALA A 214 -2.52 6.33 -1.27
CA ALA A 214 -3.49 7.42 -1.38
C ALA A 214 -4.64 7.26 -0.36
N THR A 215 -5.24 6.08 -0.31
CA THR A 215 -6.37 5.80 0.59
C THR A 215 -5.94 5.70 2.04
N GLY A 216 -4.75 5.16 2.33
CA GLY A 216 -4.19 5.16 3.68
C GLY A 216 -3.99 6.58 4.23
N ALA A 217 -3.45 7.49 3.42
CA ALA A 217 -3.27 8.89 3.81
C ALA A 217 -4.60 9.61 4.06
N VAL A 218 -5.60 9.39 3.19
CA VAL A 218 -6.94 9.98 3.36
C VAL A 218 -7.66 9.40 4.57
N ALA A 219 -7.67 8.07 4.74
CA ALA A 219 -8.30 7.40 5.87
C ALA A 219 -7.68 7.85 7.20
N GLY A 220 -6.36 7.97 7.27
CA GLY A 220 -5.65 8.45 8.46
C GLY A 220 -6.03 9.89 8.83
N ARG A 221 -6.07 10.81 7.85
CA ARG A 221 -6.51 12.19 8.07
C ARG A 221 -7.94 12.27 8.58
N LEU A 222 -8.86 11.58 7.91
CA LEU A 222 -10.28 11.53 8.30
C LEU A 222 -10.47 10.93 9.69
N ALA A 223 -9.72 9.87 10.05
CA ALA A 223 -9.76 9.26 11.37
C ALA A 223 -9.22 10.20 12.47
N ALA A 224 -8.22 11.02 12.16
CA ALA A 224 -7.69 12.04 13.06
C ALA A 224 -8.54 13.32 13.14
N GLY A 225 -9.71 13.36 12.47
CA GLY A 225 -10.55 14.57 12.40
C GLY A 225 -9.92 15.73 11.62
N SER A 226 -8.90 15.46 10.81
CA SER A 226 -8.23 16.46 9.96
C SER A 226 -8.70 16.32 8.51
N PRO A 227 -9.08 17.40 7.81
CA PRO A 227 -9.46 17.34 6.39
C PRO A 227 -8.27 16.99 5.48
#